data_AF-A0A142Y2K1-F1
#
_entry.id   AF-A0A142Y2K1-F1
#
_cell.length_a   1.000
_cell.length_b   1.000
_cell.length_c   1.000
_cell.angle_alpha   90.00
_cell.angle_beta   90.00
_cell.angle_gamma   90.00
#
_symmetry.space_group_name_H-M   'P 1'
#
loop_
_entity.id
_entity.type
_entity.pdbx_description
1 polymer ?
#
loop_
_entity_poly.entity_id
_entity_poly.type
_entity_poly.pdbx_seq_one_letter_code
_entity_poly.pdbx_strand_id
1 'polypeptide(L)'
;MNASEFWKIIDTARLSEDNEGKDRESFFLSIRDQLAELAPEEILGFQTQLMTEFHKTFHWDAVAAAAIVFGDNCDRLDVDGFRFWIVSRGEQQMQAILADMDSIAELDLVPEEVYFFELGRLAPDVYEEVTMEEFPTSNLPVEKEFPDGEEFKRVDLPNRLPKLASDFGLLPEPGASTVDSQTEEDPFAPLSTDVSDEENPYGVTD
;
A
#
# COMPACT_ATOMS: atom_id res chain seq x y z
N MET A 1 11.20 12.82 13.11
CA MET A 1 9.79 13.22 13.20
C MET A 1 9.04 12.24 14.09
N ASN A 2 8.05 12.70 14.86
CA ASN A 2 7.15 11.83 15.62
C ASN A 2 5.82 11.57 14.85
N ALA A 3 5.00 10.63 15.34
CA ALA A 3 3.75 10.26 14.68
C ALA A 3 2.77 11.44 14.49
N SER A 4 2.65 12.34 15.47
CA SER A 4 1.72 13.48 15.38
C SER A 4 2.13 14.49 14.31
N GLU A 5 3.43 14.73 14.14
CA GLU A 5 3.97 15.61 13.10
C GLU A 5 3.75 15.00 11.70
N PHE A 6 4.00 13.70 11.56
CA PHE A 6 3.76 12.97 10.32
C PHE A 6 2.30 13.05 9.88
N TRP A 7 1.37 12.73 10.79
CA TRP A 7 -0.05 12.76 10.48
C TRP A 7 -0.54 14.16 10.16
N LYS A 8 0.04 15.20 10.78
CA LYS A 8 -0.28 16.59 10.44
C LYS A 8 0.09 16.93 8.99
N ILE A 9 1.20 16.42 8.46
CA ILE A 9 1.60 16.63 7.05
C ILE A 9 0.60 15.95 6.12
N ILE A 10 0.26 14.68 6.40
CA ILE A 10 -0.74 13.92 5.63
C ILE A 10 -2.11 14.61 5.65
N ASP A 11 -2.60 15.02 6.82
CA ASP A 11 -3.90 15.67 6.95
C ASP A 11 -3.93 17.06 6.29
N THR A 12 -2.82 17.80 6.34
CA THR A 12 -2.72 19.11 5.65
C THR A 12 -2.85 18.92 4.14
N ALA A 13 -2.19 17.91 3.56
CA ALA A 13 -2.29 17.60 2.14
C ALA A 13 -3.67 17.06 1.74
N ARG A 14 -4.29 16.26 2.62
CA ARG A 14 -5.62 15.67 2.40
C ARG A 14 -6.76 16.70 2.50
N LEU A 15 -6.60 17.72 3.34
CA LEU A 15 -7.63 18.73 3.64
C LEU A 15 -7.41 20.07 2.90
N SER A 16 -6.47 20.15 1.96
CA SER A 16 -6.21 21.39 1.23
C SER A 16 -7.42 21.82 0.40
N GLU A 17 -7.67 23.14 0.34
CA GLU A 17 -8.85 23.74 -0.30
C GLU A 17 -8.93 23.43 -1.80
N ASP A 18 -7.80 23.19 -2.46
CA ASP A 18 -7.70 22.82 -3.88
C ASP A 18 -8.03 21.33 -4.14
N ASN A 19 -8.19 20.52 -3.10
CA ASN A 19 -8.21 19.06 -3.25
C ASN A 19 -9.63 18.46 -3.16
N GLU A 20 -10.59 19.03 -2.43
CA GLU A 20 -11.84 18.32 -2.03
C GLU A 20 -11.62 16.83 -1.61
N GLY A 21 -10.39 16.46 -1.24
CA GLY A 21 -9.93 15.09 -0.99
C GLY A 21 -9.89 14.13 -2.19
N LYS A 22 -9.89 14.62 -3.45
CA LYS A 22 -10.00 13.82 -4.68
C LYS A 22 -8.85 13.98 -5.68
N ASP A 23 -8.04 15.04 -5.59
CA ASP A 23 -6.92 15.21 -6.51
C ASP A 23 -5.63 14.62 -5.92
N ARG A 24 -5.24 13.47 -6.48
CA ARG A 24 -4.01 12.75 -6.13
C ARG A 24 -2.77 13.59 -6.42
N GLU A 25 -2.74 14.37 -7.49
CA GLU A 25 -1.55 15.17 -7.85
C GLU A 25 -1.34 16.31 -6.85
N SER A 26 -2.40 17.05 -6.51
CA SER A 26 -2.35 18.10 -5.48
C SER A 26 -1.98 17.56 -4.09
N PHE A 27 -2.42 16.35 -3.74
CA PHE A 27 -2.01 15.69 -2.50
C PHE A 27 -0.49 15.48 -2.45
N PHE A 28 0.09 14.87 -3.49
CA PHE A 28 1.53 14.63 -3.54
C PHE A 28 2.34 15.92 -3.60
N LEU A 29 1.89 16.91 -4.36
CA LEU A 29 2.55 18.21 -4.43
C LEU A 29 2.55 18.90 -3.06
N SER A 30 1.43 18.87 -2.34
CA SER A 30 1.33 19.46 -1.00
C SER A 30 2.26 18.81 0.01
N ILE A 31 2.41 17.48 -0.01
CA ILE A 31 3.39 16.81 0.87
C ILE A 31 4.81 17.16 0.44
N ARG A 32 5.10 17.15 -0.86
CA ARG A 32 6.42 17.50 -1.41
C ARG A 32 6.87 18.89 -0.96
N ASP A 33 6.00 19.89 -1.12
CA ASP A 33 6.26 21.28 -0.73
C ASP A 33 6.50 21.39 0.79
N GLN A 34 5.71 20.68 1.60
CA GLN A 34 5.94 20.63 3.05
C GLN A 34 7.28 20.00 3.41
N LEU A 35 7.67 18.90 2.75
CA LEU A 35 8.94 18.21 3.01
C LEU A 35 10.16 19.03 2.59
N ALA A 36 10.05 19.80 1.49
CA ALA A 36 11.15 20.62 0.98
C ALA A 36 11.56 21.75 1.95
N GLU A 37 10.66 22.16 2.85
CA GLU A 37 10.91 23.17 3.89
C GLU A 37 11.48 22.58 5.19
N LEU A 38 11.59 21.26 5.30
CA LEU A 38 12.11 20.58 6.49
C LEU A 38 13.62 20.39 6.44
N ALA A 39 14.22 20.19 7.62
CA ALA A 39 15.61 19.74 7.69
C ALA A 39 15.75 18.31 7.14
N PRO A 40 16.90 17.92 6.55
CA PRO A 40 17.12 16.57 6.04
C PRO A 40 16.79 15.45 7.03
N GLU A 41 17.15 15.63 8.31
CA GLU A 41 16.85 14.65 9.37
C GLU A 41 15.34 14.49 9.64
N GLU A 42 14.56 15.54 9.40
CA GLU A 42 13.10 15.48 9.51
C GLU A 42 12.47 14.77 8.31
N ILE A 43 13.02 14.95 7.10
CA ILE A 43 12.60 14.20 5.90
C ILE A 43 12.87 12.70 6.09
N LEU A 44 14.04 12.33 6.63
CA LEU A 44 14.32 10.94 7.02
C LEU A 44 13.29 10.44 8.03
N GLY A 45 13.00 11.26 9.04
CA GLY A 45 12.00 10.94 10.06
C GLY A 45 10.59 10.75 9.47
N PHE A 46 10.20 11.52 8.46
CA PHE A 46 8.95 11.33 7.75
C PHE A 46 8.91 9.96 7.08
N GLN A 47 9.94 9.60 6.32
CA GLN A 47 9.99 8.30 5.63
C GLN A 47 9.97 7.14 6.62
N THR A 48 10.72 7.22 7.72
CA THR A 48 10.68 6.18 8.77
C THR A 48 9.27 6.01 9.34
N GLN A 49 8.57 7.12 9.59
CA GLN A 49 7.20 7.06 10.10
C GLN A 49 6.22 6.53 9.04
N LEU A 50 6.34 6.98 7.78
CA LEU A 50 5.53 6.48 6.66
C LEU A 50 5.66 4.97 6.53
N MET A 51 6.88 4.44 6.51
CA MET A 51 7.12 3.00 6.41
C MET A 51 6.60 2.24 7.65
N THR A 52 6.69 2.86 8.84
CA THR A 52 6.13 2.28 10.07
C THR A 52 4.61 2.12 9.98
N GLU A 53 3.89 3.12 9.47
CA GLU A 53 2.43 3.05 9.29
C GLU A 53 2.06 2.13 8.12
N PHE A 54 2.80 2.21 7.01
CA PHE A 54 2.64 1.34 5.85
C PHE A 54 2.75 -0.15 6.23
N HIS A 55 3.69 -0.55 7.09
CA HIS A 55 3.80 -1.95 7.51
C HIS A 55 2.61 -2.43 8.34
N LYS A 56 1.93 -1.54 9.08
CA LYS A 56 0.70 -1.92 9.82
C LYS A 56 -0.45 -2.26 8.87
N THR A 57 -0.42 -1.76 7.63
CA THR A 57 -1.45 -2.08 6.63
C THR A 57 -1.28 -3.46 6.00
N PHE A 58 -0.17 -4.16 6.25
CA PHE A 58 0.11 -5.44 5.61
C PHE A 58 -0.69 -6.58 6.26
N HIS A 59 -1.99 -6.64 5.95
CA HIS A 59 -2.93 -7.63 6.45
C HIS A 59 -3.54 -8.38 5.27
N TRP A 60 -3.90 -9.65 5.45
CA TRP A 60 -4.55 -10.43 4.40
C TRP A 60 -5.87 -9.81 3.92
N ASP A 61 -6.55 -9.05 4.78
CA ASP A 61 -7.74 -8.29 4.37
C ASP A 61 -7.42 -7.15 3.41
N ALA A 62 -6.27 -6.47 3.57
CA ALA A 62 -5.84 -5.43 2.64
C ALA A 62 -5.45 -6.05 1.29
N VAL A 63 -4.81 -7.22 1.30
CA VAL A 63 -4.51 -7.99 0.08
C VAL A 63 -5.81 -8.44 -0.61
N ALA A 64 -6.80 -8.92 0.15
CA ALA A 64 -8.10 -9.30 -0.36
C ALA A 64 -8.86 -8.11 -0.97
N ALA A 65 -8.84 -6.96 -0.31
CA ALA A 65 -9.45 -5.73 -0.81
C ALA A 65 -8.80 -5.27 -2.11
N ALA A 66 -7.47 -5.23 -2.19
CA ALA A 66 -6.75 -4.91 -3.41
C ALA A 66 -7.10 -5.89 -4.55
N ALA A 67 -7.16 -7.20 -4.27
CA ALA A 67 -7.53 -8.22 -5.25
C ALA A 67 -8.95 -8.03 -5.80
N ILE A 68 -9.90 -7.51 -5.00
CA ILE A 68 -11.24 -7.15 -5.45
C ILE A 68 -11.20 -5.88 -6.32
N VAL A 69 -10.51 -4.84 -5.85
CA VAL A 69 -10.45 -3.53 -6.52
C VAL A 69 -9.78 -3.61 -7.89
N PHE A 70 -8.61 -4.25 -7.97
CA PHE A 70 -7.83 -4.33 -9.21
C PHE A 70 -8.12 -5.59 -10.05
N GLY A 71 -8.90 -6.53 -9.51
CA GLY A 71 -9.34 -7.72 -10.23
C GLY A 71 -8.25 -8.78 -10.44
N ASP A 72 -8.34 -9.54 -11.51
CA ASP A 72 -7.55 -10.78 -11.73
C ASP A 72 -6.06 -10.55 -11.95
N ASN A 73 -5.68 -9.34 -12.37
CA ASN A 73 -4.28 -8.98 -12.60
C ASN A 73 -3.64 -8.23 -11.43
N CYS A 74 -4.29 -8.21 -10.26
CA CYS A 74 -3.75 -7.57 -9.07
C CYS A 74 -2.41 -8.20 -8.68
N ASP A 75 -1.37 -7.39 -8.71
CA ASP A 75 -0.02 -7.81 -8.36
C ASP A 75 0.47 -7.17 -7.05
N ARG A 76 1.75 -7.40 -6.72
CA ARG A 76 2.35 -6.85 -5.50
C ARG A 76 2.41 -5.32 -5.49
N LEU A 77 2.62 -4.67 -6.64
CA LEU A 77 2.67 -3.21 -6.73
C LEU A 77 1.27 -2.62 -6.54
N ASP A 78 0.23 -3.27 -7.08
CA ASP A 78 -1.16 -2.88 -6.84
C ASP A 78 -1.52 -2.95 -5.34
N VAL A 79 -1.14 -4.05 -4.68
CA VAL A 79 -1.33 -4.22 -3.23
C VAL A 79 -0.60 -3.13 -2.44
N ASP A 80 0.68 -2.85 -2.76
CA ASP A 80 1.45 -1.82 -2.06
C ASP A 80 0.91 -0.40 -2.34
N GLY A 81 0.49 -0.13 -3.59
CA GLY A 81 -0.18 1.11 -3.97
C GLY A 81 -1.46 1.35 -3.18
N PHE A 82 -2.30 0.32 -3.05
CA PHE A 82 -3.53 0.38 -2.24
C PHE A 82 -3.24 0.57 -0.75
N ARG A 83 -2.21 -0.08 -0.24
CA ARG A 83 -1.76 0.08 1.15
C ARG A 83 -1.27 1.50 1.44
N PHE A 84 -0.54 2.13 0.51
CA PHE A 84 -0.19 3.55 0.62
C PHE A 84 -1.43 4.45 0.54
N TRP A 85 -2.45 4.07 -0.22
CA TRP A 85 -3.73 4.77 -0.22
C TRP A 85 -4.43 4.68 1.14
N ILE A 86 -4.40 3.52 1.81
CA ILE A 86 -4.95 3.40 3.18
C ILE A 86 -4.25 4.40 4.13
N VAL A 87 -2.92 4.52 4.05
CA VAL A 87 -2.16 5.48 4.86
C VAL A 87 -2.50 6.93 4.50
N SER A 88 -2.70 7.24 3.21
CA SER A 88 -3.03 8.61 2.74
C SER A 88 -4.38 9.12 3.26
N ARG A 89 -5.26 8.23 3.74
CA ARG A 89 -6.55 8.61 4.36
C ARG A 89 -6.40 9.31 5.72
N GLY A 90 -5.20 9.31 6.31
CA GLY A 90 -4.93 9.86 7.64
C GLY A 90 -5.20 8.85 8.76
N GLU A 91 -4.71 9.16 9.96
CA GLU A 91 -4.62 8.21 11.08
C GLU A 91 -5.94 7.55 11.44
N GLN A 92 -6.99 8.36 11.64
CA GLN A 92 -8.28 7.86 12.12
C GLN A 92 -8.97 6.98 11.08
N GLN A 93 -8.91 7.37 9.81
CA GLN A 93 -9.53 6.61 8.73
C GLN A 93 -8.74 5.33 8.44
N MET A 94 -7.41 5.39 8.45
CA MET A 94 -6.57 4.18 8.37
C MET A 94 -6.94 3.19 9.47
N GLN A 95 -7.04 3.63 10.72
CA GLN A 95 -7.41 2.75 11.84
C GLN A 95 -8.82 2.16 11.68
N ALA A 96 -9.79 2.95 11.19
CA ALA A 96 -11.14 2.48 10.92
C ALA A 96 -11.16 1.39 9.83
N ILE A 97 -10.41 1.61 8.74
CA ILE A 97 -10.26 0.65 7.63
C ILE A 97 -9.60 -0.64 8.11
N LEU A 98 -8.54 -0.55 8.91
CA LEU A 98 -7.86 -1.75 9.44
C LEU A 98 -8.73 -2.53 10.44
N ALA A 99 -9.68 -1.86 11.10
CA ALA A 99 -10.63 -2.52 12.00
C ALA A 99 -11.79 -3.20 11.26
N ASP A 100 -12.21 -2.66 10.12
CA ASP A 100 -13.26 -3.21 9.25
C ASP A 100 -12.93 -2.89 7.79
N MET A 101 -12.18 -3.80 7.13
CA MET A 101 -11.74 -3.58 5.74
C MET A 101 -12.92 -3.54 4.78
N ASP A 102 -14.01 -4.25 5.06
CA ASP A 102 -15.21 -4.27 4.20
C ASP A 102 -15.98 -2.93 4.23
N SER A 103 -15.69 -2.06 5.21
CA SER A 103 -16.25 -0.70 5.28
C SER A 103 -15.80 0.20 4.12
N ILE A 104 -14.72 -0.12 3.41
CA ILE A 104 -14.27 0.68 2.26
C ILE A 104 -15.25 0.63 1.09
N ALA A 105 -16.17 -0.33 1.05
CA ALA A 105 -17.30 -0.36 0.12
C ALA A 105 -18.20 0.90 0.25
N GLU A 106 -18.21 1.53 1.42
CA GLU A 106 -18.96 2.78 1.63
C GLU A 106 -18.26 4.00 0.99
N LEU A 107 -17.04 3.80 0.46
CA LEU A 107 -16.30 4.77 -0.33
C LEU A 107 -16.53 4.50 -1.82
N ASP A 108 -16.69 5.56 -2.61
CA ASP A 108 -16.77 5.46 -4.08
C ASP A 108 -15.36 5.15 -4.62
N LEU A 109 -15.00 3.86 -4.68
CA LEU A 109 -13.67 3.41 -5.06
C LEU A 109 -13.53 3.28 -6.58
N VAL A 110 -12.61 4.05 -7.14
CA VAL A 110 -12.13 3.90 -8.52
C VAL A 110 -10.71 3.33 -8.46
N PRO A 111 -10.40 2.20 -9.13
CA PRO A 111 -9.08 1.56 -9.04
C PRO A 111 -7.91 2.51 -9.30
N GLU A 112 -8.01 3.38 -10.31
CA GLU A 112 -6.98 4.37 -10.64
C GLU A 112 -6.77 5.42 -9.54
N GLU A 113 -7.80 5.70 -8.74
CA GLU A 113 -7.77 6.68 -7.64
C GLU A 113 -7.23 6.10 -6.34
N VAL A 114 -7.04 4.78 -6.24
CA VAL A 114 -6.54 4.13 -5.03
C VAL A 114 -5.14 3.53 -5.17
N TYR A 115 -4.51 3.73 -6.33
CA TYR A 115 -3.10 3.40 -6.55
C TYR A 115 -2.21 4.59 -6.12
N PHE A 116 -1.56 4.48 -4.96
CA PHE A 116 -0.77 5.54 -4.31
C PHE A 116 0.71 5.16 -4.11
N PHE A 117 1.26 4.33 -4.99
CA PHE A 117 2.62 3.80 -4.87
C PHE A 117 3.69 4.91 -4.75
N GLU A 118 3.48 6.05 -5.40
CA GLU A 118 4.38 7.20 -5.40
C GLU A 118 4.61 7.80 -4.01
N LEU A 119 3.66 7.61 -3.07
CA LEU A 119 3.80 8.10 -1.70
C LEU A 119 5.08 7.57 -1.04
N GLY A 120 5.44 6.31 -1.31
CA GLY A 120 6.62 5.65 -0.74
C GLY A 120 7.96 6.22 -1.22
N ARG A 121 7.97 6.96 -2.35
CA ARG A 121 9.16 7.58 -2.94
C ARG A 121 9.28 9.07 -2.65
N LEU A 122 8.22 9.71 -2.16
CA LEU A 122 8.16 11.16 -2.06
C LEU A 122 9.24 11.76 -1.15
N ALA A 123 9.42 11.22 0.06
CA ALA A 123 10.46 11.72 0.97
C ALA A 123 11.89 11.39 0.49
N PRO A 124 12.18 10.17 -0.03
CA PRO A 124 13.44 9.90 -0.71
C PRO A 124 13.77 10.90 -1.82
N ASP A 125 12.83 11.16 -2.73
CA ASP A 125 13.04 12.07 -3.84
C ASP A 125 13.32 13.51 -3.36
N VAL A 126 12.54 14.00 -2.39
CA VAL A 126 12.75 15.35 -1.82
C VAL A 126 14.07 15.46 -1.08
N TYR A 127 14.45 14.44 -0.31
CA TYR A 127 15.75 14.41 0.38
C TYR A 127 16.90 14.51 -0.62
N GLU A 128 16.86 13.70 -1.69
CA GLU A 128 17.89 13.68 -2.73
C GLU A 128 17.99 15.02 -3.45
N GLU A 129 16.86 15.69 -3.70
CA GLU A 129 16.82 17.02 -4.31
C GLU A 129 17.39 18.12 -3.41
N VAL A 130 17.06 18.11 -2.12
CA VAL A 130 17.47 19.15 -1.17
C VAL A 130 18.94 18.98 -0.76
N THR A 131 19.40 17.74 -0.58
CA THR A 131 20.75 17.45 -0.08
C THR A 131 21.76 17.22 -1.20
N MET A 132 21.30 16.85 -2.41
CA MET A 132 22.14 16.34 -3.49
C MET A 132 22.89 15.04 -3.10
N GLU A 133 22.37 14.30 -2.12
CA GLU A 133 22.91 13.03 -1.62
C GLU A 133 21.87 11.91 -1.77
N GLU A 134 22.33 10.66 -1.92
CA GLU A 134 21.44 9.49 -1.99
C GLU A 134 20.67 9.30 -0.67
N PHE A 135 19.38 8.92 -0.75
CA PHE A 135 18.59 8.68 0.44
C PHE A 135 19.10 7.44 1.22
N PRO A 136 19.44 7.57 2.51
CA PRO A 136 19.93 6.46 3.31
C PRO A 136 18.79 5.49 3.67
N THR A 137 18.76 4.32 3.05
CA THR A 137 17.71 3.29 3.25
C THR A 137 17.99 2.35 4.43
N SER A 138 19.22 2.29 4.94
CA SER A 138 19.67 1.31 5.94
C SER A 138 18.96 1.41 7.30
N ASN A 139 18.35 2.55 7.61
CA ASN A 139 17.66 2.80 8.88
C ASN A 139 16.12 2.72 8.74
N LEU A 140 15.61 2.33 7.58
CA LEU A 140 14.17 2.16 7.40
C LEU A 140 13.68 0.93 8.17
N PRO A 141 12.44 0.98 8.70
CA PRO A 141 11.80 -0.21 9.23
C PRO A 141 11.83 -1.33 8.20
N VAL A 142 12.03 -2.57 8.66
CA VAL A 142 11.97 -3.75 7.81
C VAL A 142 10.53 -4.23 7.76
N GLU A 143 10.02 -4.48 6.55
CA GLU A 143 8.72 -5.11 6.39
C GLU A 143 8.79 -6.57 6.83
N LYS A 144 7.71 -7.07 7.41
CA LYS A 144 7.56 -8.50 7.69
C LYS A 144 7.41 -9.29 6.39
N GLU A 145 7.77 -10.57 6.45
CA GLU A 145 7.73 -11.46 5.28
C GLU A 145 6.30 -11.78 4.83
N PHE A 146 5.35 -11.90 5.78
CA PHE A 146 3.97 -12.30 5.51
C PHE A 146 2.95 -11.31 6.08
N PRO A 147 1.78 -11.15 5.43
CA PRO A 147 0.68 -10.36 5.99
C PRO A 147 0.20 -10.91 7.34
N ASP A 148 -0.34 -10.04 8.18
CA ASP A 148 -1.04 -10.47 9.40
C ASP A 148 -2.42 -11.05 9.05
N GLY A 149 -2.98 -11.82 9.97
CA GLY A 149 -4.32 -12.38 9.87
C GLY A 149 -4.35 -13.74 9.19
N GLU A 150 -5.56 -14.17 8.82
CA GLU A 150 -5.78 -15.44 8.13
C GLU A 150 -5.64 -15.23 6.62
N GLU A 151 -4.85 -16.07 5.96
CA GLU A 151 -4.75 -16.11 4.49
C GLU A 151 -6.11 -16.42 3.84
N PHE A 152 -6.28 -16.09 2.56
CA PHE A 152 -7.53 -16.36 1.84
C PHE A 152 -7.24 -16.99 0.48
N LYS A 153 -8.23 -17.72 -0.04
CA LYS A 153 -8.27 -18.08 -1.45
C LYS A 153 -9.16 -17.11 -2.19
N ARG A 154 -8.87 -16.87 -3.48
CA ARG A 154 -9.66 -15.93 -4.31
C ARG A 154 -11.15 -16.26 -4.32
N VAL A 155 -11.51 -17.55 -4.27
CA VAL A 155 -12.90 -18.02 -4.19
C VAL A 155 -13.63 -17.57 -2.90
N ASP A 156 -12.90 -17.23 -1.85
CA ASP A 156 -13.44 -16.79 -0.56
C ASP A 156 -13.70 -15.28 -0.50
N LEU A 157 -13.20 -14.49 -1.48
CA LEU A 157 -13.35 -13.02 -1.52
C LEU A 157 -14.80 -12.55 -1.29
N PRO A 158 -15.83 -13.13 -1.95
CA PRO A 158 -17.23 -12.75 -1.72
C PRO A 158 -17.74 -12.94 -0.28
N ASN A 159 -17.18 -13.91 0.45
CA ASN A 159 -17.56 -14.17 1.84
C ASN A 159 -16.73 -13.35 2.82
N ARG A 160 -15.49 -13.03 2.45
CA ARG A 160 -14.53 -12.32 3.30
C ARG A 160 -14.82 -10.82 3.34
N LEU A 161 -15.08 -10.21 2.18
CA LEU A 161 -15.39 -8.78 2.03
C LEU A 161 -16.70 -8.62 1.23
N PRO A 162 -17.85 -9.01 1.81
CA PRO A 162 -19.10 -9.13 1.09
C PRO A 162 -19.66 -7.81 0.56
N LYS A 163 -19.50 -6.69 1.28
CA LYS A 163 -19.94 -5.37 0.79
C LYS A 163 -19.09 -4.96 -0.41
N LEU A 164 -17.78 -5.06 -0.27
CA LEU A 164 -16.85 -4.67 -1.33
C LEU A 164 -17.00 -5.56 -2.57
N ALA A 165 -17.11 -6.87 -2.38
CA ALA A 165 -17.36 -7.82 -3.46
C ALA A 165 -18.68 -7.53 -4.18
N SER A 166 -19.72 -7.09 -3.46
CA SER A 166 -20.99 -6.68 -4.06
C SER A 166 -20.83 -5.44 -4.95
N ASP A 167 -20.11 -4.43 -4.49
CA ASP A 167 -19.90 -3.19 -5.24
C ASP A 167 -19.10 -3.41 -6.54
N PHE A 168 -18.18 -4.37 -6.51
CA PHE A 168 -17.39 -4.77 -7.67
C PHE A 168 -18.01 -5.92 -8.49
N GLY A 169 -19.24 -6.35 -8.17
CA GLY A 169 -19.98 -7.34 -8.97
C GLY A 169 -19.45 -8.78 -8.90
N LEU A 170 -18.75 -9.14 -7.81
CA LEU A 170 -18.17 -10.48 -7.59
C LEU A 170 -19.12 -11.47 -6.91
N LEU A 171 -20.31 -11.03 -6.48
CA LEU A 171 -21.31 -11.95 -5.94
C LEU A 171 -21.90 -12.82 -7.06
N PRO A 172 -22.04 -14.15 -6.86
CA PRO A 172 -22.72 -14.98 -7.83
C PRO A 172 -24.18 -14.51 -7.95
N GLU A 173 -24.64 -14.29 -9.19
CA GLU A 173 -26.06 -14.07 -9.49
C GLU A 173 -26.90 -15.15 -8.78
N PRO A 174 -27.99 -14.78 -8.08
CA PRO A 174 -28.80 -15.76 -7.37
C PRO A 174 -29.35 -16.80 -8.36
N GLY A 175 -28.72 -17.98 -8.38
CA GLY A 175 -29.05 -19.09 -9.30
C GLY A 175 -27.90 -19.62 -10.16
N ALA A 176 -26.70 -19.03 -10.12
CA ALA A 176 -25.55 -19.54 -10.85
C ALA A 176 -24.98 -20.82 -10.19
N SER A 177 -25.16 -21.96 -10.86
CA SER A 177 -24.54 -23.24 -10.50
C SER A 177 -23.04 -23.18 -10.77
N THR A 178 -22.21 -23.39 -9.74
CA THR A 178 -20.75 -23.43 -9.84
C THR A 178 -20.29 -24.67 -10.60
N VAL A 179 -19.97 -24.53 -11.88
CA VAL A 179 -19.13 -25.47 -12.64
C VAL A 179 -18.16 -24.64 -13.45
N ASP A 180 -16.97 -24.40 -12.92
CA ASP A 180 -15.75 -24.98 -13.49
C ASP A 180 -14.57 -24.68 -12.56
N SER A 181 -13.85 -25.72 -12.19
CA SER A 181 -12.62 -25.66 -11.41
C SER A 181 -11.46 -25.78 -12.39
N GLN A 182 -10.82 -24.68 -12.76
CA GLN A 182 -9.57 -24.73 -13.51
C GLN A 182 -8.50 -23.78 -12.92
N THR A 183 -7.48 -24.44 -12.36
CA THR A 183 -6.08 -24.02 -12.16
C THR A 183 -5.85 -22.72 -11.41
N GLU A 184 -5.84 -22.84 -10.07
CA GLU A 184 -5.23 -21.90 -9.12
C GLU A 184 -3.70 -22.01 -9.26
N GLU A 185 -3.08 -21.09 -10.00
CA GLU A 185 -1.75 -20.63 -9.61
C GLU A 185 -1.96 -19.45 -8.66
N ASP A 186 -1.34 -19.52 -7.49
CA ASP A 186 -1.37 -18.47 -6.48
C ASP A 186 -0.51 -17.29 -6.98
N PRO A 187 -1.11 -16.14 -7.37
CA PRO A 187 -0.34 -14.98 -7.83
C PRO A 187 0.43 -14.30 -6.69
N PHE A 188 0.18 -14.70 -5.44
CA PHE A 188 0.87 -14.24 -4.24
C PHE A 188 1.92 -15.23 -3.72
N ALA A 189 2.15 -16.34 -4.45
CA ALA A 189 3.25 -17.23 -4.14
C ALA A 189 4.56 -16.43 -4.14
N PRO A 190 5.39 -16.54 -3.09
CA PRO A 190 6.69 -15.89 -3.09
C PRO A 190 7.44 -16.33 -4.34
N LEU A 191 8.17 -15.40 -4.98
CA LEU A 191 9.15 -15.76 -6.00
C LEU A 191 9.99 -16.89 -5.42
N SER A 192 9.86 -18.10 -5.96
CA SER A 192 10.71 -19.22 -5.58
C SER A 192 12.14 -18.72 -5.69
N THR A 193 12.82 -18.58 -4.55
CA THR A 193 14.26 -18.37 -4.52
C THR A 193 14.89 -19.70 -4.91
N ASP A 194 14.77 -20.04 -6.19
CA ASP A 194 15.62 -21.01 -6.83
C ASP A 194 16.95 -20.29 -7.07
N VAL A 195 17.66 -20.00 -5.98
CA VAL A 195 19.10 -19.79 -6.04
C VAL A 195 19.69 -21.19 -6.15
N SER A 196 19.59 -21.74 -7.35
CA SER A 196 20.47 -22.80 -7.78
C SER A 196 21.89 -22.26 -7.67
N ASP A 197 22.69 -22.91 -6.82
CA ASP A 197 24.14 -22.79 -6.78
C ASP A 197 24.71 -22.80 -8.21
N GLU A 198 25.04 -21.63 -8.77
CA GLU A 198 26.01 -21.54 -9.87
C GLU A 198 26.74 -20.19 -9.86
N GLU A 199 28.02 -20.31 -9.51
CA GLU A 199 29.15 -19.41 -9.80
C GLU A 199 29.19 -18.02 -9.12
N ASN A 200 29.86 -18.01 -7.97
CA ASN A 200 30.63 -16.89 -7.43
C ASN A 200 31.59 -16.29 -8.51
N PRO A 201 31.38 -15.06 -9.01
CA PRO A 201 32.30 -14.42 -9.94
C PRO A 201 33.40 -13.59 -9.24
N TYR A 202 33.49 -13.62 -7.90
CA TYR A 202 34.50 -12.91 -7.14
C TYR A 202 35.21 -13.84 -6.16
N GLY A 203 36.11 -14.67 -6.71
CA GLY A 203 37.11 -15.37 -5.93
C GLY A 203 38.07 -14.39 -5.26
N VAL A 204 37.95 -14.23 -3.94
CA VAL A 204 39.03 -13.75 -3.08
C VAL A 204 39.36 -14.89 -2.13
N THR A 205 40.52 -15.51 -2.36
CA THR A 205 41.13 -16.46 -1.43
C THR A 205 41.88 -15.68 -0.35
N ASP A 206 41.69 -16.04 0.91
CA ASP A 206 42.65 -15.80 2.00
C ASP A 206 44.03 -16.40 1.67
#